data_AF-A0A2V8FMB2-F1
#
_entry.id   AF-A0A2V8FMB2-F1
#
_cell.length_a   1.000
_cell.length_b   1.000
_cell.length_c   1.000
_cell.angle_alpha   90.00
_cell.angle_beta   90.00
_cell.angle_gamma   90.00
#
_symmetry.space_group_name_H-M   'P 1'
#
loop_
_entity.id
_entity.type
_entity.pdbx_description
1 polymer ?
#
loop_
_entity_poly.entity_id
_entity_poly.type
_entity_poly.pdbx_seq_one_letter_code
_entity_poly.pdbx_strand_id
1 'polypeptide(L)'
;MPQARRRRTMVFIGLDGHHNTGPGSAVGGVWLNEPANKAKLFAKTALSINCEHPSTIQTYVRPRYLAGDVVHWSNMYTAQQWYAGGPSRPELTTISVKAFKEFGVPLLTEPNPRPPAGDLGRLYRFTPGVATSEFFHYFHTDRETPDTVPWTGLQATTRAYAKIIDEVNKQPLRTFQRPEEPVPTR
;
A
#
# COMPACT_ATOMS: atom_id res chain seq x y z
N MET A 1 12.36 -17.82 -15.16
CA MET A 1 12.04 -17.07 -16.39
C MET A 1 13.22 -16.17 -16.79
N PRO A 2 13.88 -16.43 -17.93
CA PRO A 2 14.94 -15.56 -18.48
C PRO A 2 14.45 -14.12 -18.69
N GLN A 3 15.35 -13.12 -18.56
CA GLN A 3 15.00 -11.70 -18.69
C GLN A 3 14.28 -11.37 -20.01
N ALA A 4 14.76 -11.91 -21.13
CA ALA A 4 14.16 -11.71 -22.45
C ALA A 4 12.71 -12.23 -22.58
N ARG A 5 12.26 -13.11 -21.67
CA ARG A 5 10.89 -13.64 -21.63
C ARG A 5 10.01 -12.94 -20.60
N ARG A 6 10.54 -11.95 -19.87
CA ARG A 6 9.76 -11.17 -18.90
C ARG A 6 9.04 -10.06 -19.64
N ARG A 7 7.71 -10.04 -19.57
CA ARG A 7 6.89 -8.97 -20.17
C ARG A 7 7.16 -7.60 -19.54
N ARG A 8 7.51 -7.58 -18.25
CA ARG A 8 7.74 -6.36 -17.47
C ARG A 8 8.94 -6.51 -16.55
N THR A 9 9.54 -5.37 -16.22
CA THR A 9 10.60 -5.23 -15.23
C THR A 9 9.98 -4.87 -13.88
N MET A 10 10.48 -5.48 -12.80
CA MET A 10 10.16 -5.07 -11.43
C MET A 10 11.31 -4.24 -10.86
N VAL A 11 10.99 -3.15 -10.19
CA VAL A 11 11.94 -2.27 -9.50
C VAL A 11 11.49 -2.19 -8.05
N PHE A 12 12.40 -2.47 -7.12
CA PHE A 12 12.16 -2.32 -5.68
C PHE A 12 12.84 -1.03 -5.22
N ILE A 13 12.12 -0.20 -4.49
CA ILE A 13 12.58 1.10 -4.04
C ILE A 13 12.41 1.15 -2.53
N GLY A 14 13.51 1.41 -1.80
CA GLY A 14 13.47 1.82 -0.40
C GLY A 14 13.60 3.34 -0.34
N LEU A 15 12.73 4.00 0.39
CA LEU A 15 12.69 5.46 0.49
C LEU A 15 13.13 5.92 1.88
N ASP A 16 13.80 7.06 1.91
CA ASP A 16 14.34 7.68 3.11
C ASP A 16 13.46 8.85 3.59
N GLY A 17 13.40 9.02 4.92
CA GLY A 17 12.79 10.16 5.57
C GLY A 17 11.26 10.23 5.52
N HIS A 18 10.55 9.16 5.13
CA HIS A 18 9.08 9.20 5.03
C HIS A 18 8.36 9.48 6.37
N HIS A 19 8.95 9.11 7.51
CA HIS A 19 8.46 9.44 8.86
C HIS A 19 9.11 10.69 9.48
N ASN A 20 10.06 11.33 8.79
CA ASN A 20 10.70 12.53 9.31
C ASN A 20 9.77 13.74 9.17
N THR A 21 9.92 14.71 10.09
CA THR A 21 9.26 16.02 10.02
C THR A 21 10.29 17.13 9.84
N GLY A 22 9.86 18.26 9.27
CA GLY A 22 10.73 19.42 9.04
C GLY A 22 11.66 19.30 7.81
N PRO A 23 12.70 20.13 7.72
CA PRO A 23 13.68 20.07 6.63
C PRO A 23 14.26 18.66 6.48
N GLY A 24 14.20 18.09 5.27
CA GLY A 24 14.63 16.72 5.02
C GLY A 24 13.55 15.65 5.27
N SER A 25 12.28 16.04 5.42
CA SER A 25 11.17 15.08 5.36
C SER A 25 10.97 14.53 3.94
N ALA A 26 10.79 13.22 3.82
CA ALA A 26 10.46 12.52 2.58
C ALA A 26 11.41 12.79 1.40
N VAL A 27 12.73 12.86 1.66
CA VAL A 27 13.76 13.19 0.65
C VAL A 27 13.63 12.31 -0.59
N GLY A 28 13.57 10.98 -0.43
CA GLY A 28 13.39 10.06 -1.55
C GLY A 28 12.07 10.27 -2.29
N GLY A 29 10.99 10.53 -1.56
CA GLY A 29 9.68 10.85 -2.15
C GLY A 29 9.69 12.15 -2.97
N VAL A 30 10.41 13.17 -2.51
CA VAL A 30 10.63 14.44 -3.22
C VAL A 30 11.48 14.19 -4.47
N TRP A 31 12.59 13.48 -4.34
CA TRP A 31 13.48 13.14 -5.45
C TRP A 31 12.76 12.39 -6.58
N LEU A 32 11.92 11.40 -6.23
CA LEU A 32 11.10 10.66 -7.22
C LEU A 32 10.11 11.56 -7.98
N ASN A 33 9.70 12.68 -7.38
CA ASN A 33 8.75 13.62 -7.96
C ASN A 33 9.40 14.72 -8.80
N GLU A 34 10.73 14.87 -8.75
CA GLU A 34 11.43 15.79 -9.64
C GLU A 34 11.11 15.44 -11.10
N PRO A 35 10.81 16.43 -11.97
CA PRO A 35 10.31 16.16 -13.33
C PRO A 35 11.17 15.19 -14.15
N ALA A 36 12.50 15.31 -14.04
CA ALA A 36 13.43 14.43 -14.75
C ALA A 36 13.38 12.98 -14.25
N ASN A 37 13.37 12.76 -12.93
CA ASN A 37 13.31 11.43 -12.33
C ASN A 37 11.96 10.78 -12.59
N LYS A 38 10.89 11.56 -12.43
CA LYS A 38 9.53 11.12 -12.72
C LYS A 38 9.37 10.62 -14.15
N ALA A 39 9.82 11.41 -15.13
CA ALA A 39 9.75 11.03 -16.55
C ALA A 39 10.58 9.77 -16.83
N LYS A 40 11.77 9.67 -16.23
CA LYS A 40 12.67 8.53 -16.41
C LYS A 40 12.12 7.23 -15.81
N LEU A 41 11.56 7.28 -14.61
CA LEU A 41 11.22 6.10 -13.82
C LEU A 41 9.78 5.61 -14.06
N PHE A 42 8.84 6.52 -14.32
CA PHE A 42 7.41 6.17 -14.25
C PHE A 42 6.66 6.19 -15.59
N ALA A 43 7.28 6.65 -16.69
CA ALA A 43 6.59 6.81 -17.98
C ALA A 43 5.94 5.52 -18.53
N LYS A 44 6.47 4.35 -18.16
CA LYS A 44 5.97 3.03 -18.61
C LYS A 44 5.47 2.15 -17.45
N THR A 45 5.15 2.75 -16.30
CA THR A 45 4.72 2.01 -15.12
C THR A 45 3.32 1.44 -15.31
N ALA A 46 3.20 0.12 -15.16
CA ALA A 46 1.91 -0.59 -15.19
C ALA A 46 1.29 -0.76 -13.78
N LEU A 47 2.12 -0.69 -12.74
CA LEU A 47 1.72 -0.85 -11.34
C LEU A 47 2.78 -0.22 -10.43
N SER A 48 2.34 0.47 -9.38
CA SER A 48 3.16 0.87 -8.23
C SER A 48 2.49 0.36 -6.96
N ILE A 49 3.20 -0.40 -6.13
CA ILE A 49 2.69 -0.89 -4.84
C ILE A 49 3.46 -0.22 -3.71
N ASN A 50 2.74 0.32 -2.73
CA ASN A 50 3.32 0.80 -1.48
C ASN A 50 3.04 -0.21 -0.37
N CYS A 51 4.10 -0.84 0.12
CA CYS A 51 4.06 -1.87 1.16
C CYS A 51 4.34 -1.20 2.51
N GLU A 52 3.31 -0.73 3.21
CA GLU A 52 3.45 0.02 4.45
C GLU A 52 2.47 -0.49 5.49
N HIS A 53 2.94 -0.81 6.69
CA HIS A 53 2.15 -1.43 7.77
C HIS A 53 1.21 -2.56 7.28
N PRO A 54 1.71 -3.56 6.51
CA PRO A 54 0.87 -4.56 5.87
C PRO A 54 0.25 -5.59 6.84
N SER A 55 0.65 -5.57 8.11
CA SER A 55 0.21 -6.52 9.13
C SER A 55 0.38 -5.96 10.55
N THR A 56 -0.59 -5.17 10.99
CA THR A 56 -0.69 -4.70 12.37
C THR A 56 -1.58 -5.65 13.17
N ILE A 57 -1.15 -6.08 14.35
CA ILE A 57 -2.00 -6.91 15.23
C ILE A 57 -3.32 -6.20 15.55
N GLN A 58 -4.42 -6.93 15.47
CA GLN A 58 -5.71 -6.39 15.86
C GLN A 58 -5.79 -6.34 17.39
N THR A 59 -6.10 -5.16 17.92
CA THR A 59 -6.21 -4.94 19.35
C THR A 59 -7.65 -4.67 19.79
N TYR A 60 -7.96 -4.97 21.06
CA TYR A 60 -9.27 -4.83 21.66
C TYR A 60 -9.18 -4.31 23.10
N VAL A 61 -10.16 -3.53 23.51
CA VAL A 61 -10.43 -3.22 24.93
C VAL A 61 -11.70 -3.98 25.34
N ARG A 62 -11.66 -4.67 26.49
CA ARG A 62 -12.75 -5.59 26.93
C ARG A 62 -13.33 -5.18 28.30
N PRO A 63 -13.86 -3.96 28.45
CA PRO A 63 -14.20 -3.38 29.76
C PRO A 63 -15.34 -4.13 30.48
N ARG A 64 -16.19 -4.85 29.74
CA ARG A 64 -17.22 -5.72 30.33
C ARG A 64 -16.64 -6.88 31.13
N TYR A 65 -15.48 -7.40 30.72
CA TYR A 65 -14.92 -8.65 31.22
C TYR A 65 -13.64 -8.44 32.03
N LEU A 66 -12.92 -7.34 31.79
CA LEU A 66 -11.59 -7.08 32.34
C LEU A 66 -11.55 -5.63 32.83
N ALA A 67 -11.09 -5.44 34.07
CA ALA A 67 -10.94 -4.12 34.67
C ALA A 67 -9.65 -3.44 34.17
N GLY A 68 -9.70 -2.11 34.05
CA GLY A 68 -8.57 -1.27 33.61
C GLY A 68 -8.45 -1.11 32.09
N ASP A 69 -7.52 -0.25 31.67
CA ASP A 69 -7.30 0.13 30.27
C ASP A 69 -6.29 -0.81 29.57
N VAL A 70 -6.46 -2.12 29.77
CA VAL A 70 -5.56 -3.12 29.19
C VAL A 70 -5.92 -3.36 27.73
N VAL A 71 -4.94 -3.22 26.85
CA VAL A 71 -5.06 -3.58 25.44
C VAL A 71 -4.85 -5.08 25.28
N HIS A 72 -5.82 -5.76 24.69
CA HIS A 72 -5.78 -7.19 24.39
C HIS A 72 -5.54 -7.42 22.92
N TRP A 73 -4.91 -8.55 22.58
CA TRP A 73 -4.58 -8.90 21.21
C TRP A 73 -5.51 -9.97 20.66
N SER A 74 -5.80 -9.84 19.38
CA SER A 74 -6.40 -10.89 18.56
C SER A 74 -5.33 -11.89 18.11
N ASN A 75 -5.77 -13.05 17.62
CA ASN A 75 -4.93 -13.94 16.82
C ASN A 75 -4.91 -13.55 15.33
N MET A 76 -5.51 -12.42 14.98
CA MET A 76 -5.59 -11.87 13.63
C MET A 76 -4.99 -10.46 13.56
N TYR A 77 -4.70 -10.02 12.34
CA TYR A 77 -4.27 -8.66 12.03
C TYR A 77 -5.46 -7.80 11.64
N THR A 78 -5.31 -6.49 11.78
CA THR A 78 -6.41 -5.55 11.67
C THR A 78 -6.71 -5.17 10.21
N ALA A 79 -7.94 -4.74 9.97
CA ALA A 79 -8.42 -4.36 8.64
C ALA A 79 -7.65 -3.14 8.09
N GLN A 80 -7.24 -3.23 6.83
CA GLN A 80 -6.39 -2.24 6.19
C GLN A 80 -7.23 -1.13 5.55
N GLN A 81 -6.80 0.11 5.72
CA GLN A 81 -7.15 1.18 4.78
C GLN A 81 -6.58 0.83 3.41
N TRP A 82 -7.25 1.23 2.33
CA TRP A 82 -6.80 0.84 0.99
C TRP A 82 -7.11 1.85 -0.10
N TYR A 83 -6.27 1.83 -1.14
CA TYR A 83 -6.44 2.55 -2.40
C TYR A 83 -5.92 1.67 -3.53
N ALA A 84 -6.65 1.58 -4.64
CA ALA A 84 -6.25 0.79 -5.80
C ALA A 84 -6.59 1.49 -7.12
N GLY A 85 -5.85 2.54 -7.46
CA GLY A 85 -5.99 3.27 -8.73
C GLY A 85 -7.15 4.27 -8.79
N GLY A 86 -7.99 4.32 -7.76
CA GLY A 86 -9.10 5.26 -7.65
C GLY A 86 -10.18 5.08 -8.72
N PRO A 87 -11.14 6.02 -8.81
CA PRO A 87 -12.23 5.96 -9.79
C PRO A 87 -11.75 5.91 -11.25
N SER A 88 -10.55 6.42 -11.54
CA SER A 88 -9.98 6.49 -12.89
C SER A 88 -9.42 5.17 -13.41
N ARG A 89 -9.29 4.14 -12.55
CA ARG A 89 -8.71 2.82 -12.87
C ARG A 89 -9.51 1.66 -12.26
N PRO A 90 -10.79 1.48 -12.62
CA PRO A 90 -11.66 0.45 -12.04
C PRO A 90 -11.15 -0.98 -12.25
N GLU A 91 -10.38 -1.26 -13.30
CA GLU A 91 -9.74 -2.55 -13.53
C GLU A 91 -8.70 -2.88 -12.46
N LEU A 92 -7.91 -1.88 -12.02
CA LEU A 92 -6.91 -2.05 -10.98
C LEU A 92 -7.58 -2.31 -9.62
N THR A 93 -8.65 -1.57 -9.32
CA THR A 93 -9.51 -1.82 -8.16
C THR A 93 -10.01 -3.26 -8.15
N THR A 94 -10.59 -3.71 -9.27
CA THR A 94 -11.15 -5.06 -9.40
C THR A 94 -10.10 -6.14 -9.18
N ILE A 95 -8.94 -6.02 -9.81
CA ILE A 95 -7.82 -6.96 -9.63
C ILE A 95 -7.37 -7.00 -8.17
N SER A 96 -7.18 -5.82 -7.57
CA SER A 96 -6.64 -5.69 -6.21
C SER A 96 -7.59 -6.25 -5.15
N VAL A 97 -8.86 -5.83 -5.18
CA VAL A 97 -9.87 -6.31 -4.22
C VAL A 97 -10.09 -7.82 -4.34
N LYS A 98 -10.09 -8.37 -5.56
CA LYS A 98 -10.19 -9.83 -5.75
C LYS A 98 -8.99 -10.55 -5.11
N ALA A 99 -7.78 -10.07 -5.33
CA ALA A 99 -6.57 -10.66 -4.73
C ALA A 99 -6.58 -10.55 -3.20
N PHE A 100 -6.91 -9.39 -2.64
CA PHE A 100 -7.02 -9.21 -1.19
C PHE A 100 -8.05 -10.17 -0.59
N LYS A 101 -9.22 -10.31 -1.22
CA LYS A 101 -10.26 -11.27 -0.80
C LYS A 101 -9.79 -12.72 -0.90
N GLU A 102 -9.12 -13.09 -1.99
CA GLU A 102 -8.61 -14.45 -2.24
C GLU A 102 -7.64 -14.91 -1.15
N PHE A 103 -6.78 -14.01 -0.64
CA PHE A 103 -5.79 -14.33 0.38
C PHE A 103 -6.19 -13.92 1.80
N GLY A 104 -7.42 -13.46 2.01
CA GLY A 104 -7.95 -13.13 3.34
C GLY A 104 -7.31 -11.88 3.95
N VAL A 105 -6.96 -10.88 3.13
CA VAL A 105 -6.57 -9.54 3.59
C VAL A 105 -7.82 -8.75 3.97
N PRO A 106 -8.06 -8.47 5.27
CA PRO A 106 -9.19 -7.67 5.70
C PRO A 106 -8.97 -6.23 5.25
N LEU A 107 -9.98 -5.66 4.60
CA LEU A 107 -10.01 -4.28 4.15
C LEU A 107 -11.13 -3.55 4.89
N LEU A 108 -10.97 -2.24 5.10
CA LEU A 108 -12.12 -1.38 5.34
C LEU A 108 -13.07 -1.49 4.14
N THR A 109 -14.38 -1.46 4.40
CA THR A 109 -15.41 -1.63 3.35
C THR A 109 -15.37 -0.52 2.31
N GLU A 110 -14.87 0.66 2.71
CA GLU A 110 -14.75 1.84 1.88
C GLU A 110 -13.29 2.03 1.43
N PRO A 111 -13.04 2.28 0.13
CA PRO A 111 -11.73 2.71 -0.32
C PRO A 111 -11.44 4.13 0.15
N ASN A 112 -10.17 4.42 0.41
CA ASN A 112 -9.73 5.79 0.57
C ASN A 112 -9.81 6.55 -0.77
N PRO A 113 -10.17 7.85 -0.76
CA PRO A 113 -10.21 8.67 -1.97
C PRO A 113 -8.81 8.94 -2.56
N ARG A 114 -7.77 8.77 -1.75
CA ARG A 114 -6.34 8.86 -2.09
C ARG A 114 -5.61 7.73 -1.37
N PRO A 115 -4.36 7.38 -1.74
CA PRO A 115 -3.59 6.41 -0.96
C PRO A 115 -3.63 6.73 0.54
N PRO A 116 -3.76 5.73 1.42
CA PRO A 116 -3.50 5.95 2.84
C PRO A 116 -2.08 6.51 3.05
N ALA A 117 -1.80 7.02 4.25
CA ALA A 117 -0.52 7.66 4.52
C ALA A 117 0.64 6.75 4.07
N GLY A 118 1.61 7.36 3.39
CA GLY A 118 2.67 6.62 2.72
C GLY A 118 3.26 7.29 1.49
N ASP A 119 4.26 6.64 0.90
CA ASP A 119 5.00 7.19 -0.23
C ASP A 119 4.17 7.22 -1.52
N LEU A 120 3.21 6.32 -1.68
CA LEU A 120 2.29 6.35 -2.81
C LEU A 120 1.49 7.66 -2.88
N GLY A 121 1.26 8.32 -1.74
CA GLY A 121 0.56 9.61 -1.69
C GLY A 121 1.20 10.70 -2.55
N ARG A 122 2.49 10.57 -2.90
CA ARG A 122 3.19 11.49 -3.82
C ARG A 122 3.16 11.02 -5.26
N LEU A 123 2.92 9.73 -5.52
CA LEU A 123 3.07 9.11 -6.85
C LEU A 123 1.73 8.79 -7.54
N TYR A 124 0.65 8.63 -6.78
CA TYR A 124 -0.60 8.05 -7.28
C TYR A 124 -1.26 8.83 -8.41
N ARG A 125 -1.04 10.16 -8.48
CA ARG A 125 -1.63 10.98 -9.53
C ARG A 125 -1.11 10.58 -10.91
N PHE A 126 0.13 10.10 -11.02
CA PHE A 126 0.77 9.76 -12.29
C PHE A 126 1.19 8.30 -12.41
N THR A 127 0.88 7.47 -11.40
CA THR A 127 1.17 6.03 -11.41
C THR A 127 -0.09 5.23 -11.09
N PRO A 128 -0.29 4.06 -11.71
CA PRO A 128 -1.35 3.13 -11.30
C PRO A 128 -1.00 2.49 -9.95
N GLY A 129 -1.42 3.16 -8.88
CA GLY A 129 -1.02 2.87 -7.51
C GLY A 129 -1.95 1.90 -6.76
N VAL A 130 -1.36 1.00 -5.98
CA VAL A 130 -2.04 0.20 -4.97
C VAL A 130 -1.35 0.40 -3.62
N ALA A 131 -2.11 0.66 -2.58
CA ALA A 131 -1.62 0.75 -1.22
C ALA A 131 -2.65 0.14 -0.27
N THR A 132 -2.15 -0.63 0.68
CA THR A 132 -2.87 -1.00 1.90
C THR A 132 -1.98 -0.61 3.06
N SER A 133 -2.55 -0.02 4.10
CA SER A 133 -1.81 0.25 5.33
C SER A 133 -2.77 0.40 6.49
N GLU A 134 -2.20 0.42 7.69
CA GLU A 134 -2.96 0.56 8.89
C GLU A 134 -2.16 1.23 10.01
N PHE A 135 -2.82 2.07 10.80
CA PHE A 135 -2.22 2.96 11.80
C PHE A 135 -2.97 2.87 13.14
N PHE A 136 -3.07 1.66 13.71
CA PHE A 136 -3.86 1.43 14.92
C PHE A 136 -3.13 1.82 16.22
N HIS A 137 -3.58 1.24 17.33
CA HIS A 137 -3.17 1.53 18.72
C HIS A 137 -1.66 1.67 18.97
N TYR A 138 -0.81 0.96 18.22
CA TYR A 138 0.64 0.97 18.46
C TYR A 138 1.43 1.80 17.45
N PHE A 139 0.79 2.42 16.46
CA PHE A 139 1.47 3.24 15.47
C PHE A 139 2.32 4.34 16.12
N HIS A 140 3.59 4.43 15.73
CA HIS A 140 4.58 5.39 16.27
C HIS A 140 4.82 5.26 17.77
N THR A 141 4.78 4.03 18.30
CA THR A 141 5.10 3.73 19.70
C THR A 141 6.23 2.72 19.81
N ASP A 142 6.78 2.57 21.01
CA ASP A 142 7.75 1.52 21.34
C ASP A 142 7.16 0.10 21.27
N ARG A 143 5.85 -0.03 21.08
CA ARG A 143 5.16 -1.32 20.89
C ARG A 143 5.20 -1.83 19.46
N GLU A 144 5.70 -1.06 18.49
CA GLU A 144 5.92 -1.54 17.12
C GLU A 144 7.13 -2.50 17.07
N THR A 145 6.88 -3.72 17.49
CA THR A 145 7.86 -4.80 17.61
C THR A 145 7.44 -5.98 16.74
N PRO A 146 8.32 -6.96 16.48
CA PRO A 146 7.92 -8.17 15.77
C PRO A 146 6.72 -8.90 16.38
N ASP A 147 6.51 -8.80 17.71
CA ASP A 147 5.38 -9.43 18.41
C ASP A 147 4.01 -8.84 17.99
N THR A 148 3.98 -7.59 17.54
CA THR A 148 2.76 -6.91 17.07
C THR A 148 2.54 -7.03 15.56
N VAL A 149 3.33 -7.90 14.90
CA VAL A 149 3.25 -8.14 13.45
C VAL A 149 2.88 -9.61 13.18
N PRO A 150 1.59 -9.94 13.07
CA PRO A 150 1.17 -11.32 12.82
C PRO A 150 1.71 -11.85 11.49
N TRP A 151 2.44 -12.97 11.53
CA TRP A 151 3.00 -13.58 10.31
C TRP A 151 1.92 -13.94 9.27
N THR A 152 0.69 -14.21 9.72
CA THR A 152 -0.46 -14.51 8.85
C THR A 152 -0.82 -13.33 7.96
N GLY A 153 -0.76 -12.10 8.48
CA GLY A 153 -1.01 -10.91 7.66
C GLY A 153 0.12 -10.62 6.69
N LEU A 154 1.38 -10.82 7.11
CA LEU A 154 2.51 -10.75 6.17
C LEU A 154 2.37 -11.76 5.02
N GLN A 155 2.00 -13.00 5.33
CA GLN A 155 1.79 -14.04 4.31
C GLN A 155 0.64 -13.67 3.36
N ALA A 156 -0.51 -13.27 3.91
CA ALA A 156 -1.69 -12.92 3.13
C ALA A 156 -1.44 -11.74 2.20
N THR A 157 -0.91 -10.63 2.74
CA THR A 157 -0.63 -9.41 1.97
C THR A 157 0.45 -9.66 0.91
N THR A 158 1.50 -10.43 1.23
CA THR A 158 2.53 -10.80 0.25
C THR A 158 1.95 -11.58 -0.93
N ARG A 159 1.10 -12.58 -0.65
CA ARG A 159 0.43 -13.37 -1.69
C ARG A 159 -0.52 -12.52 -2.52
N ALA A 160 -1.26 -11.62 -1.88
CA ALA A 160 -2.14 -10.69 -2.57
C ALA A 160 -1.35 -9.77 -3.53
N TYR A 161 -0.26 -9.15 -3.08
CA TYR A 161 0.58 -8.34 -3.96
C TYR A 161 1.18 -9.14 -5.12
N ALA A 162 1.65 -10.37 -4.87
CA ALA A 162 2.14 -11.24 -5.94
C ALA A 162 1.05 -11.56 -6.97
N LYS A 163 -0.20 -11.82 -6.52
CA LYS A 163 -1.35 -12.04 -7.40
C LYS A 163 -1.72 -10.80 -8.19
N ILE A 164 -1.71 -9.62 -7.59
CA ILE A 164 -1.96 -8.35 -8.28
C ILE A 164 -0.91 -8.14 -9.37
N ILE A 165 0.37 -8.38 -9.06
CA ILE A 165 1.46 -8.30 -10.05
C ILE A 165 1.19 -9.25 -11.21
N ASP A 166 0.83 -10.51 -10.95
CA ASP A 166 0.55 -11.51 -11.99
C ASP A 166 -0.65 -11.12 -12.88
N GLU A 167 -1.76 -10.69 -12.28
CA GLU A 167 -2.97 -10.30 -13.01
C GLU A 167 -2.76 -9.02 -13.82
N VAL A 168 -2.10 -8.01 -13.25
CA VAL A 168 -1.67 -6.83 -13.99
C VAL A 168 -0.74 -7.25 -15.13
N ASN A 169 0.16 -8.22 -14.90
CA ASN A 169 1.07 -8.76 -15.92
C ASN A 169 0.37 -9.36 -17.14
N LYS A 170 -0.92 -9.72 -17.05
CA LYS A 170 -1.71 -10.25 -18.17
C LYS A 170 -2.35 -9.15 -19.03
N GLN A 171 -2.55 -7.95 -18.48
CA GLN A 171 -3.19 -6.84 -19.18
C GLN A 171 -2.22 -5.99 -20.02
N PRO A 172 -2.66 -5.37 -21.13
CA PRO A 172 -1.83 -4.41 -21.88
C PRO A 172 -1.55 -3.15 -21.06
N LEU A 173 -0.41 -2.49 -21.30
CA LEU A 173 0.02 -1.30 -20.53
C LEU A 173 -1.02 -0.16 -20.57
N ARG A 174 -1.67 0.03 -21.72
CA ARG A 174 -2.73 1.04 -21.93
C ARG A 174 -3.94 0.89 -20.99
N THR A 175 -4.14 -0.28 -20.39
CA THR A 175 -5.21 -0.49 -19.41
C THR A 175 -5.03 0.43 -18.20
N PHE A 176 -3.78 0.66 -17.77
CA PHE A 176 -3.47 1.37 -16.52
C PHE A 176 -2.85 2.77 -16.71
N GLN A 177 -2.32 3.05 -17.91
CA GLN A 177 -1.78 4.37 -18.24
C GLN A 177 -2.89 5.41 -18.38
N ARG A 178 -2.75 6.52 -17.67
CA ARG A 178 -3.62 7.69 -17.78
C ARG A 178 -2.75 8.95 -17.66
N PRO A 179 -3.24 10.12 -18.11
CA PRO A 179 -2.64 11.40 -17.74
C PRO A 179 -2.54 11.55 -16.23
N GLU A 180 -1.66 12.45 -15.79
CA GLU A 180 -1.56 12.79 -14.38
C GLU A 180 -2.87 13.42 -13.87
N GLU A 181 -3.36 12.94 -12.73
CA GLU A 181 -4.55 13.48 -12.09
C GLU A 181 -4.27 14.88 -11.52
N PRO A 182 -5.26 15.80 -11.51
CA PRO A 182 -5.13 17.11 -10.89
C PRO A 182 -4.75 17.01 -9.41
N VAL A 183 -4.10 18.05 -8.89
CA VAL A 183 -3.85 18.16 -7.45
C VAL A 183 -5.21 18.29 -6.74
N PRO A 184 -5.52 17.46 -5.72
CA PRO A 184 -6.76 17.58 -4.97
C PRO A 184 -6.89 18.96 -4.33
N THR A 185 -8.08 19.56 -4.41
CA THR A 185 -8.44 20.72 -3.59
C THR A 185 -8.57 20.27 -2.14
N ARG A 186 -7.97 21.02 -1.22
CA ARG A 186 -8.05 20.77 0.23
C ARG A 186 -9.46 20.99 0.76
#